data_AF-A0ABD0NZD3-F1
#
_entry.id   AF-A0ABD0NZD3-F1
#
_cell.length_a   1.000
_cell.length_b   1.000
_cell.length_c   1.000
_cell.angle_alpha   90.00
_cell.angle_beta   90.00
_cell.angle_gamma   90.00
#
_symmetry.space_group_name_H-M   'P 1'
#
loop_
_entity.id
_entity.type
_entity.pdbx_description
1 polymer ?
#
loop_
_entity_poly.entity_id
_entity_poly.type
_entity_poly.pdbx_seq_one_letter_code
_entity_poly.pdbx_strand_id
1 'polypeptide(L)'
;MSSFSGPLAEELQCSICLNVFTDPVSTPCGHNFCKTCLNKYWDNSQICNCPYCKEIFNQRPDLKINTTLRELVDHYKKKSAEKKPDVLCDYCEKRKLKALKSCLVCQSSYCETHLERHFKVAGLKKHKLMDPVSNLEDYICQKHERPLELFCRDDQICLCLMCTVTDHKSHNTVPIEEESEKKK
;
A
#
# COMPACT_ATOMS: atom_id res chain seq x y z
N MET A 1 12.44 9.39 19.78
CA MET A 1 11.62 10.38 19.05
C MET A 1 10.37 9.66 18.58
N SER A 2 9.22 10.07 19.10
CA SER A 2 7.99 9.27 19.14
C SER A 2 7.40 9.02 17.76
N SER A 3 7.27 7.74 17.41
CA SER A 3 6.53 7.28 16.23
C SER A 3 5.03 7.44 16.50
N PHE A 4 4.40 8.48 15.94
CA PHE A 4 2.95 8.63 15.94
C PHE A 4 2.36 7.66 14.92
N SER A 5 1.86 6.53 15.42
CA SER A 5 1.06 5.56 14.65
C SER A 5 -0.43 5.80 14.90
N GLY A 6 -0.93 6.97 14.51
CA GLY A 6 -2.37 7.19 14.27
C GLY A 6 -2.69 7.03 12.78
N PRO A 7 -3.96 6.84 12.38
CA PRO A 7 -4.34 6.90 10.97
C PRO A 7 -4.16 8.35 10.48
N LEU A 8 -2.95 8.67 10.00
CA LEU A 8 -2.56 9.96 9.39
C LEU A 8 -3.55 10.49 8.33
N ALA A 9 -4.41 9.61 7.81
CA ALA A 9 -5.47 9.93 6.86
C ALA A 9 -6.50 10.93 7.41
N GLU A 10 -6.89 10.81 8.68
CA GLU A 10 -7.93 11.68 9.28
C GLU A 10 -7.39 13.08 9.59
N GLU A 11 -6.10 13.17 9.95
CA GLU A 11 -5.43 14.43 10.27
C GLU A 11 -5.15 15.31 9.04
N LEU A 12 -5.17 14.72 7.84
CA LEU A 12 -4.90 15.41 6.56
C LEU A 12 -6.16 15.70 5.73
N GLN A 13 -7.34 15.66 6.35
CA GLN A 13 -8.62 15.87 5.69
C GLN A 13 -9.22 17.25 5.96
N CYS A 14 -9.85 17.81 4.93
CA CYS A 14 -10.65 19.01 5.07
C CYS A 14 -12.03 18.69 5.63
N SER A 15 -12.40 19.33 6.74
CA SER A 15 -13.71 19.12 7.39
C SER A 15 -14.92 19.67 6.61
N ILE A 16 -14.70 20.35 5.47
CA ILE A 16 -15.79 20.83 4.60
C ILE A 16 -16.07 19.80 3.49
N CYS A 17 -15.07 19.40 2.72
CA CYS A 17 -15.25 18.48 1.61
C CYS A 17 -14.98 17.01 1.96
N LEU A 18 -14.51 16.74 3.18
CA LEU A 18 -14.15 15.41 3.70
C LEU A 18 -13.12 14.66 2.84
N ASN A 19 -12.37 15.38 2.02
CA ASN A 19 -11.27 14.85 1.22
C ASN A 19 -9.93 15.32 1.80
N VAL A 20 -8.86 14.62 1.42
CA VAL A 20 -7.48 15.08 1.68
C VAL A 20 -7.30 16.49 1.11
N PHE A 21 -6.56 17.35 1.83
CA PHE A 21 -6.42 18.75 1.43
C PHE A 21 -5.94 18.94 -0.02
N THR A 22 -6.53 19.93 -0.68
CA THR A 22 -6.07 20.50 -1.95
C THR A 22 -5.86 21.98 -1.71
N ASP A 23 -4.63 22.44 -1.93
CA ASP A 23 -4.20 23.81 -1.60
C ASP A 23 -4.61 24.22 -0.18
N PRO A 24 -4.09 23.53 0.86
CA PRO A 24 -4.46 23.79 2.23
C PRO A 24 -4.15 25.22 2.65
N VAL A 25 -5.04 25.83 3.42
CA VAL A 25 -4.85 27.14 4.06
C VAL A 25 -5.11 27.02 5.55
N SER A 26 -4.41 27.80 6.36
CA SER A 26 -4.58 27.84 7.82
C SER A 26 -5.28 29.13 8.22
N THR A 27 -6.40 29.01 8.94
CA THR A 27 -7.12 30.14 9.53
C THR A 27 -6.37 30.72 10.73
N PRO A 28 -6.63 31.97 11.16
CA PRO A 28 -6.01 32.55 12.36
C PRO A 28 -6.20 31.72 13.65
N CYS A 29 -7.30 30.97 13.74
CA CYS A 29 -7.57 30.06 14.86
C CYS A 29 -6.84 28.70 14.75
N GLY A 30 -5.98 28.51 13.75
CA GLY A 30 -5.13 27.33 13.58
C GLY A 30 -5.76 26.17 12.79
N HIS A 31 -7.05 26.24 12.43
CA HIS A 31 -7.71 25.18 11.65
C HIS A 31 -7.40 25.26 10.16
N ASN A 32 -7.32 24.10 9.51
CA ASN A 32 -6.90 23.96 8.13
C ASN A 32 -8.06 23.54 7.22
N PHE A 33 -8.10 24.10 6.01
CA PHE A 33 -9.14 23.83 5.01
C PHE A 33 -8.54 23.87 3.60
N CYS A 34 -9.19 23.25 2.61
CA CYS A 34 -8.87 23.53 1.21
C CYS A 34 -9.22 25.00 0.91
N LYS A 35 -8.33 25.73 0.23
CA LYS A 35 -8.55 27.15 -0.12
C LYS A 35 -9.90 27.38 -0.79
N THR A 36 -10.24 26.54 -1.76
CA THR A 36 -11.50 26.62 -2.50
C THR A 36 -12.72 26.32 -1.63
N CYS A 37 -12.62 25.39 -0.69
CA CYS A 37 -13.73 25.04 0.21
C CYS A 37 -14.02 26.17 1.20
N LEU A 38 -12.97 26.73 1.81
CA LEU A 38 -13.12 27.84 2.74
C LEU A 38 -13.62 29.11 2.03
N ASN A 39 -13.12 29.41 0.84
CA ASN A 39 -13.60 30.53 0.04
C ASN A 39 -15.08 30.38 -0.30
N LYS A 40 -15.52 29.22 -0.82
CA LYS A 40 -16.93 28.97 -1.11
C LYS A 40 -17.81 29.08 0.14
N TYR A 41 -17.32 28.63 1.29
CA TYR A 41 -18.05 28.77 2.55
C TYR A 41 -18.25 30.24 2.93
N TRP A 42 -17.21 31.07 2.82
CA TRP A 42 -17.33 32.51 3.08
C TRP A 42 -18.12 33.26 2.01
N ASP A 43 -18.06 32.87 0.73
CA ASP A 43 -18.82 33.51 -0.34
C ASP A 43 -20.34 33.31 -0.18
N ASN A 44 -20.76 32.25 0.51
CA ASN A 44 -22.16 31.95 0.81
C ASN A 44 -22.61 32.43 2.22
N SER A 45 -21.76 33.17 2.94
CA SER A 45 -22.02 33.61 4.31
C SER A 45 -21.80 35.12 4.44
N GLN A 46 -22.65 35.79 5.20
CA GLN A 46 -22.44 37.20 5.56
C GLN A 46 -21.33 37.37 6.62
N ILE A 47 -20.95 36.28 7.30
CA ILE A 47 -19.99 36.27 8.40
C ILE A 47 -18.79 35.42 8.00
N CYS A 48 -17.60 35.98 8.13
CA CYS A 48 -16.35 35.24 7.99
C CYS A 48 -16.03 34.52 9.30
N ASN A 49 -16.44 33.26 9.44
CA ASN A 49 -16.07 32.45 10.61
C ASN A 49 -15.36 31.16 10.21
N CYS A 50 -14.68 30.54 11.17
CA CYS A 50 -14.10 29.21 11.00
C CYS A 50 -15.21 28.15 10.93
N PRO A 51 -15.28 27.33 9.87
CA PRO A 51 -16.29 26.27 9.75
C PRO A 51 -16.23 25.23 10.87
N TYR A 52 -15.06 25.05 11.50
CA TYR A 52 -14.84 24.05 12.54
C TYR A 52 -15.15 24.58 13.95
N CYS A 53 -14.36 25.54 14.46
CA CYS A 53 -14.52 26.06 15.83
C CYS A 53 -15.50 27.25 15.94
N LYS A 54 -16.04 27.74 14.81
CA LYS A 54 -16.98 28.88 14.73
C LYS A 54 -16.43 30.23 15.14
N GLU A 55 -15.12 30.36 15.40
CA GLU A 55 -14.48 31.65 15.68
C GLU A 55 -14.74 32.64 14.54
N ILE A 56 -15.17 33.85 14.89
CA ILE A 56 -15.55 34.91 13.95
C ILE A 56 -14.34 35.79 13.67
N PHE A 57 -14.09 36.09 12.41
CA PHE A 57 -13.07 37.00 11.95
C PHE A 57 -13.71 38.33 11.55
N ASN A 58 -13.20 39.44 12.09
CA ASN A 58 -13.74 40.79 11.84
C ASN A 58 -13.65 41.21 10.37
N GLN A 59 -12.68 40.66 9.63
CA GLN A 59 -12.52 40.83 8.18
C GLN A 59 -12.09 39.50 7.58
N ARG A 60 -12.35 39.30 6.29
CA ARG A 60 -11.91 38.11 5.56
C ARG A 60 -10.38 38.08 5.51
N PRO A 61 -9.73 37.10 6.15
CA PRO A 61 -8.27 37.02 6.15
C PRO A 61 -7.75 36.69 4.74
N ASP A 62 -6.63 37.33 4.34
CA ASP A 62 -5.90 36.91 3.14
C ASP A 62 -5.04 35.67 3.46
N LEU A 63 -5.57 34.51 3.11
CA LEU A 63 -4.93 33.23 3.42
C LEU A 63 -4.02 32.76 2.29
N LYS A 64 -2.75 32.60 2.64
CA LYS A 64 -1.74 31.95 1.80
C LYS A 64 -1.80 30.44 1.99
N ILE A 65 -1.38 29.73 0.95
CA ILE A 65 -1.31 28.27 0.99
C ILE A 65 -0.26 27.86 2.01
N ASN A 66 -0.62 26.95 2.91
CA ASN A 66 0.29 26.34 3.86
C ASN A 66 1.14 25.31 3.11
N THR A 67 2.34 25.73 2.69
CA THR A 67 3.27 24.91 1.92
C THR A 67 3.73 23.68 2.69
N THR A 68 3.98 23.79 3.98
CA THR A 68 4.34 22.66 4.84
C THR A 68 3.24 21.61 4.88
N LEU A 69 1.98 22.01 5.05
CA LEU A 69 0.86 21.08 5.04
C LEU A 69 0.64 20.46 3.65
N ARG A 70 0.86 21.24 2.58
CA ARG A 70 0.84 20.71 1.20
C ARG A 70 1.90 19.63 1.01
N GLU A 71 3.15 19.87 1.44
CA GLU A 71 4.23 18.89 1.34
C GLU A 71 3.92 17.59 2.10
N LEU A 72 3.34 17.71 3.30
CA LEU A 72 2.90 16.55 4.09
C LEU A 72 1.81 15.75 3.36
N VAL A 73 0.83 16.46 2.79
CA VAL A 73 -0.25 15.85 1.99
C VAL A 73 0.31 15.16 0.75
N ASP A 74 1.26 15.77 0.05
CA ASP A 74 1.86 15.20 -1.15
C ASP A 74 2.69 13.96 -0.82
N HIS A 75 3.44 13.99 0.29
CA HIS A 75 4.17 12.82 0.78
C HIS A 75 3.21 11.69 1.20
N TYR A 76 2.09 12.02 1.83
CA TYR A 76 1.03 11.05 2.14
C TYR A 76 0.39 10.47 0.86
N LYS A 77 0.13 11.30 -0.15
CA LYS A 77 -0.39 10.85 -1.45
C LYS A 77 0.59 9.93 -2.17
N LYS A 78 1.90 10.23 -2.12
CA LYS A 78 2.95 9.37 -2.67
C LYS A 78 3.02 8.02 -1.94
N LYS A 79 3.05 8.02 -0.60
CA LYS A 79 3.04 6.77 0.20
C LYS A 79 1.76 5.95 0.05
N SER A 80 0.61 6.59 -0.19
CA SER A 80 -0.64 5.88 -0.46
C SER A 80 -0.74 5.38 -1.90
N ALA A 81 -0.10 6.05 -2.86
CA ALA A 81 0.07 5.57 -4.24
C ALA A 81 1.08 4.42 -4.36
N GLU A 82 1.97 4.24 -3.37
CA GLU A 82 2.80 3.03 -3.22
C GLU A 82 2.00 1.80 -2.73
N LYS A 83 0.68 1.93 -2.49
CA LYS A 83 -0.17 0.73 -2.45
C LYS A 83 -0.18 0.14 -3.86
N LYS A 84 0.68 -0.87 -4.07
CA LYS A 84 0.62 -1.78 -5.23
C LYS A 84 -0.85 -2.11 -5.50
N PRO A 85 -1.28 -2.14 -6.78
CA PRO A 85 -2.66 -2.46 -7.11
C PRO A 85 -3.09 -3.71 -6.35
N ASP A 86 -4.26 -3.65 -5.71
CA ASP A 86 -4.75 -4.73 -4.87
C ASP A 86 -4.87 -6.01 -5.71
N VAL A 87 -4.06 -7.01 -5.37
CA VAL A 87 -4.17 -8.34 -5.97
C VAL A 87 -5.53 -8.92 -5.59
N LEU A 88 -6.27 -9.39 -6.59
CA LEU A 88 -7.62 -9.91 -6.42
C LEU A 88 -7.62 -11.43 -6.24
N CYS A 89 -8.67 -11.96 -5.64
CA CYS A 89 -8.83 -13.40 -5.48
C CYS A 89 -9.29 -14.07 -6.79
N ASP A 90 -8.61 -15.14 -7.18
CA ASP A 90 -8.87 -15.84 -8.43
C ASP A 90 -10.19 -16.63 -8.41
N TYR A 91 -10.58 -17.15 -7.24
CA TYR A 91 -11.75 -18.01 -7.07
C TYR A 91 -13.08 -17.28 -6.86
N CYS A 92 -13.06 -15.96 -6.66
CA CYS A 92 -14.30 -15.18 -6.58
C CYS A 92 -14.90 -15.01 -7.99
N GLU A 93 -16.15 -15.44 -8.21
CA GLU A 93 -16.77 -15.37 -9.54
C GLU A 93 -17.42 -14.00 -9.83
N LYS A 94 -18.20 -13.46 -8.89
CA LYS A 94 -18.98 -12.22 -9.09
C LYS A 94 -18.22 -10.99 -8.63
N ARG A 95 -18.08 -10.84 -7.31
CA ARG A 95 -17.35 -9.75 -6.68
C ARG A 95 -15.95 -10.26 -6.31
N LYS A 96 -14.95 -9.84 -7.08
CA LYS A 96 -13.55 -10.12 -6.77
C LYS A 96 -13.17 -9.42 -5.47
N LEU A 97 -12.84 -10.21 -4.45
CA LEU A 97 -12.34 -9.71 -3.17
C LEU A 97 -10.83 -9.56 -3.23
N LYS A 98 -10.28 -8.66 -2.42
CA LYS A 98 -8.83 -8.52 -2.23
C LYS A 98 -8.23 -9.83 -1.70
N ALA A 99 -7.13 -10.26 -2.30
CA ALA A 99 -6.37 -11.41 -1.83
C ALA A 99 -5.57 -11.04 -0.57
N LEU A 100 -5.50 -11.98 0.37
CA LEU A 100 -4.68 -11.89 1.58
C LEU A 100 -3.37 -12.65 1.43
N LYS A 101 -3.36 -13.73 0.65
CA LYS A 101 -2.18 -14.54 0.35
C LYS A 101 -2.23 -15.09 -1.06
N SER A 102 -1.06 -15.34 -1.62
CA SER A 102 -0.89 -16.14 -2.84
C SER A 102 -0.14 -17.42 -2.55
N CYS A 103 -0.45 -18.47 -3.30
CA CYS A 103 0.19 -19.78 -3.18
C CYS A 103 0.99 -20.07 -4.46
N LEU A 104 2.30 -20.27 -4.33
CA LEU A 104 3.18 -20.57 -5.48
C LEU A 104 2.92 -21.97 -6.06
N VAL A 105 2.45 -22.90 -5.23
CA VAL A 105 2.14 -24.27 -5.70
C VAL A 105 0.84 -24.29 -6.50
N CYS A 106 -0.19 -23.59 -6.03
CA CYS A 106 -1.45 -23.48 -6.76
C CYS A 106 -1.41 -22.42 -7.87
N GLN A 107 -0.40 -21.54 -7.84
CA GLN A 107 -0.29 -20.38 -8.71
C GLN A 107 -1.60 -19.55 -8.71
N SER A 108 -2.11 -19.27 -7.51
CA SER A 108 -3.35 -18.51 -7.35
C SER A 108 -3.34 -17.67 -6.07
N SER A 109 -4.20 -16.66 -6.04
CA SER A 109 -4.39 -15.68 -4.98
C SER A 109 -5.76 -15.82 -4.32
N TYR A 110 -5.79 -15.72 -2.99
CA TYR A 110 -6.93 -16.10 -2.16
C TYR A 110 -7.37 -14.95 -1.26
N CYS A 111 -8.66 -14.61 -1.30
CA CYS A 111 -9.30 -13.83 -0.23
C CYS A 111 -9.48 -14.70 1.02
N GLU A 112 -9.86 -14.10 2.14
CA GLU A 112 -10.02 -14.78 3.44
C GLU A 112 -10.81 -16.10 3.36
N THR A 113 -11.99 -16.07 2.77
CA THR A 113 -12.87 -17.25 2.71
C THR A 113 -12.28 -18.41 1.89
N HIS A 114 -11.58 -18.09 0.80
CA HIS A 114 -10.91 -19.10 -0.02
C HIS A 114 -9.59 -19.58 0.60
N LEU A 115 -8.91 -18.70 1.34
CA LEU A 115 -7.70 -19.01 2.09
C LEU A 115 -8.00 -19.95 3.27
N GLU A 116 -9.13 -19.78 3.96
CA GLU A 116 -9.55 -20.71 5.01
C GLU A 116 -9.67 -22.16 4.50
N ARG A 117 -10.22 -22.35 3.30
CA ARG A 117 -10.33 -23.69 2.70
C ARG A 117 -8.96 -24.29 2.45
N HIS A 118 -8.01 -23.46 2.00
CA HIS A 118 -6.63 -23.84 1.79
C HIS A 118 -5.98 -24.35 3.09
N PHE A 119 -6.28 -23.73 4.23
CA PHE A 119 -5.86 -24.23 5.55
C PHE A 119 -6.66 -25.41 6.08
N LYS A 120 -7.86 -25.72 5.57
CA LYS A 120 -8.68 -26.84 6.06
C LYS A 120 -8.36 -28.15 5.34
N VAL A 121 -8.08 -28.10 4.04
CA VAL A 121 -7.78 -29.28 3.22
C VAL A 121 -6.38 -29.81 3.51
N ALA A 122 -6.27 -31.07 3.96
CA ALA A 122 -5.00 -31.67 4.40
C ALA A 122 -3.89 -31.60 3.34
N GLY A 123 -4.22 -31.77 2.05
CA GLY A 123 -3.26 -31.67 0.95
C GLY A 123 -2.72 -30.26 0.70
N LEU A 124 -3.48 -29.22 1.04
CA LEU A 124 -3.16 -27.81 0.76
C LEU A 124 -2.43 -27.12 1.92
N LYS A 125 -2.66 -27.57 3.17
CA LYS A 125 -2.02 -27.04 4.39
C LYS A 125 -0.49 -26.90 4.30
N LYS A 126 0.16 -27.78 3.53
CA LYS A 126 1.61 -27.82 3.35
C LYS A 126 2.13 -26.87 2.27
N HIS A 127 1.26 -26.23 1.48
CA HIS A 127 1.73 -25.32 0.45
C HIS A 127 2.24 -24.02 1.10
N LYS A 128 3.38 -23.54 0.63
CA LYS A 128 3.93 -22.25 1.05
C LYS A 128 3.05 -21.12 0.51
N LEU A 129 2.64 -20.24 1.42
CA LEU A 129 1.86 -19.04 1.13
C LEU A 129 2.75 -17.81 1.33
N MET A 130 2.55 -16.79 0.51
CA MET A 130 3.27 -15.51 0.58
C MET A 130 2.31 -14.34 0.48
N ASP A 131 2.81 -13.14 0.71
CA ASP A 131 2.02 -11.93 0.49
C ASP A 131 1.58 -11.83 -0.97
N PRO A 132 0.39 -11.24 -1.25
CA PRO A 132 -0.14 -11.21 -2.59
C PRO A 132 0.80 -10.50 -3.56
N VAL A 133 1.09 -11.16 -4.67
CA VAL A 133 1.91 -10.61 -5.76
C VAL A 133 1.08 -10.48 -7.03
N SER A 134 1.34 -9.43 -7.80
CA SER A 134 0.60 -9.14 -9.03
C SER A 134 0.90 -10.14 -10.14
N ASN A 135 2.11 -10.70 -10.18
CA ASN A 135 2.51 -11.73 -11.12
C ASN A 135 3.16 -12.91 -10.37
N LEU A 136 2.52 -14.07 -10.43
CA LEU A 136 3.07 -15.29 -9.82
C LEU A 136 4.13 -15.94 -10.71
N GLU A 137 4.11 -15.69 -12.02
CA GLU A 137 5.07 -16.26 -12.98
C GLU A 137 6.51 -15.81 -12.69
N ASP A 138 6.69 -14.61 -12.14
CA ASP A 138 8.00 -14.07 -11.70
C ASP A 138 8.65 -14.93 -10.62
N TYR A 139 7.87 -15.76 -9.92
CA TYR A 139 8.31 -16.66 -8.85
C TYR A 139 8.33 -18.13 -9.28
N ILE A 140 8.12 -18.41 -10.57
CA ILE A 140 8.15 -19.76 -11.13
C ILE A 140 9.31 -19.89 -12.12
N CYS A 141 10.09 -20.96 -11.97
CA CYS A 141 11.12 -21.34 -12.92
C CYS A 141 10.47 -21.74 -14.24
N GLN A 142 10.75 -21.00 -15.31
CA GLN A 142 10.19 -21.25 -16.64
C GLN A 142 10.63 -22.59 -17.26
N LYS A 143 11.80 -23.12 -16.86
CA LYS A 143 12.32 -24.41 -17.36
C LYS A 143 11.70 -25.63 -16.68
N HIS A 144 11.38 -25.50 -15.39
CA HIS A 144 10.98 -26.64 -14.54
C HIS A 144 9.58 -26.50 -13.94
N GLU A 145 8.90 -25.38 -14.20
CA GLU A 145 7.56 -25.05 -13.70
C GLU A 145 7.42 -25.20 -12.18
N ARG A 146 8.48 -24.82 -11.46
CA ARG A 146 8.58 -24.96 -10.00
C ARG A 146 8.89 -23.63 -9.33
N PRO A 147 8.46 -23.44 -8.07
CA PRO A 147 8.79 -22.24 -7.31
C PRO A 147 10.29 -21.95 -7.28
N LEU A 148 10.64 -20.68 -7.44
CA LEU A 148 11.98 -20.17 -7.20
C LEU A 148 12.19 -20.04 -5.70
N GLU A 149 13.13 -20.81 -5.16
CA GLU A 149 13.40 -20.90 -3.72
C GLU A 149 14.87 -20.63 -3.39
N LEU A 150 15.74 -20.62 -4.42
CA LEU A 150 17.18 -20.49 -4.28
C LEU A 150 17.69 -19.31 -5.12
N PHE A 151 18.84 -18.77 -4.73
CA PHE A 151 19.57 -17.73 -5.42
C PHE A 151 20.99 -18.21 -5.74
N CYS A 152 21.41 -18.11 -7.00
CA CYS A 152 22.76 -18.43 -7.43
C CYS A 152 23.59 -17.15 -7.37
N ARG A 153 24.67 -17.16 -6.57
CA ARG A 153 25.55 -16.00 -6.43
C ARG A 153 26.50 -15.82 -7.62
N ASP A 154 26.82 -16.90 -8.33
CA ASP A 154 27.69 -16.82 -9.52
C ASP A 154 26.97 -16.14 -10.68
N ASP A 155 25.71 -16.52 -10.94
CA ASP A 155 24.91 -16.00 -12.06
C ASP A 155 23.97 -14.85 -11.66
N GLN A 156 23.82 -14.57 -10.36
CA GLN A 156 22.93 -13.54 -9.80
C GLN A 156 21.46 -13.69 -10.21
N ILE A 157 20.96 -14.92 -10.29
CA ILE A 157 19.57 -15.25 -10.63
C ILE A 157 18.88 -16.07 -9.55
N CYS A 158 17.55 -15.97 -9.48
CA CYS A 158 16.71 -16.88 -8.70
C CYS A 158 16.43 -18.16 -9.49
N LEU A 159 16.44 -19.30 -8.81
CA LEU A 159 16.24 -20.63 -9.41
C LEU A 159 15.42 -21.55 -8.50
N CYS A 160 14.87 -22.60 -9.11
CA CYS A 160 14.22 -23.68 -8.37
C CYS A 160 15.23 -24.76 -7.95
N LEU A 161 14.82 -25.67 -7.07
CA LEU A 161 15.66 -26.78 -6.61
C LEU A 161 16.17 -27.70 -7.75
N MET A 162 15.42 -27.84 -8.86
CA MET A 162 15.86 -28.67 -9.99
C MET A 162 17.02 -28.05 -10.77
N CYS A 163 17.18 -26.73 -10.73
CA CYS A 163 18.29 -26.04 -11.39
C CYS A 163 19.63 -26.36 -10.73
N THR A 164 19.67 -26.60 -9.42
CA THR A 164 20.92 -26.92 -8.70
C THR A 164 21.43 -28.32 -9.00
N VAL A 165 20.57 -29.23 -9.45
CA VAL A 165 20.97 -30.58 -9.86
C VAL A 165 21.11 -30.72 -11.37
N THR A 166 20.96 -29.64 -12.14
CA THR A 166 21.11 -29.64 -13.60
C THR A 166 22.19 -28.65 -14.02
N ASP A 167 21.82 -27.39 -14.22
CA ASP A 167 22.66 -26.36 -14.82
C ASP A 167 23.60 -25.69 -13.81
N HIS A 168 23.26 -25.70 -12.51
CA HIS A 168 23.97 -24.98 -11.45
C HIS A 168 24.61 -25.91 -10.40
N LYS A 169 25.01 -27.13 -10.79
CA LYS A 169 25.56 -28.17 -9.87
C LYS A 169 26.76 -27.73 -9.05
N SER A 170 27.64 -26.93 -9.64
CA SER A 170 28.89 -26.48 -9.03
C SER A 170 28.84 -25.02 -8.60
N HIS A 171 27.68 -24.36 -8.71
CA HIS A 171 27.54 -22.95 -8.37
C HIS A 171 27.19 -22.80 -6.89
N ASN A 172 27.56 -21.65 -6.34
CA ASN A 172 27.21 -21.23 -4.99
C ASN A 172 25.75 -20.79 -4.95
N THR A 173 24.87 -21.73 -4.56
CA THR A 173 23.44 -21.49 -4.42
C THR A 173 23.03 -21.45 -2.95
N VAL A 174 22.24 -20.45 -2.58
CA VAL A 174 21.73 -20.27 -1.21
C VAL A 174 20.21 -20.06 -1.23
N PRO A 175 19.49 -20.31 -0.13
CA PRO A 175 18.07 -19.93 -0.02
C PRO A 175 17.86 -18.44 -0.23
N ILE A 176 16.76 -18.07 -0.91
CA ILE A 176 16.43 -16.66 -1.19
C ILE A 176 16.26 -15.87 0.11
N GLU A 177 15.69 -16.50 1.15
CA GLU A 177 15.49 -15.88 2.45
C GLU A 177 16.82 -15.43 3.07
N GLU A 178 17.84 -16.29 3.04
CA GLU A 178 19.17 -16.00 3.58
C GLU A 178 19.87 -14.86 2.82
N GLU A 179 19.72 -14.83 1.49
CA GLU A 179 20.32 -13.77 0.66
C GLU A 179 19.64 -12.41 0.90
N SER A 180 18.32 -12.41 1.12
CA SER A 180 17.55 -11.18 1.38
C SER A 180 17.87 -10.52 2.73
N GLU A 181 18.32 -11.30 3.71
CA GLU A 181 18.74 -10.80 5.02
C GLU A 181 20.11 -10.11 4.99
N LYS A 182 21.02 -10.55 4.10
CA LYS A 182 22.37 -9.95 3.96
C LYS A 182 22.39 -8.63 3.20
N LYS A 183 21.30 -8.29 2.50
CA LYS A 183 21.15 -7.05 1.73
C LYS A 183 20.37 -5.95 2.47
N LYS A 184 19.99 -6.16 3.74
CA LYS A 184 19.39 -5.15 4.62
C LYS A 184 20.46 -4.51 5.51
#